data_AF-A0A067DDQ8-F1
#
_entry.id   AF-A0A067DDQ8-F1
#
_cell.length_a   1.000
_cell.length_b   1.000
_cell.length_c   1.000
_cell.angle_alpha   90.00
_cell.angle_beta   90.00
_cell.angle_gamma   90.00
#
_symmetry.space_group_name_H-M   'P 1'
#
loop_
_entity.id
_entity.type
_entity.pdbx_description
1 polymer ?
#
loop_
_entity_poly.entity_id
_entity_poly.type
_entity_poly.pdbx_seq_one_letter_code
_entity_poly.pdbx_strand_id
1 'polypeptide(L)'
;MALHLCLVLLQIIVLHLRPIKASERFPCPTECGNVSISYPFGIGEGCYFDKGYEVICDHSSGTPKAFLPGVNRLELVDILSNDSRAAVRVNVPAIFLNSSSKRTSNIAKSVNLSGTPFCFSTDNKFAAIGCKMRYHQGNGSSLFDGCLSICT
;
A
#
# COMPACT_ATOMS: atom_id res chain seq x y z
N MET A 1 -38.64 22.39 -48.81
CA MET A 1 -37.20 22.03 -48.72
C MET A 1 -36.54 22.55 -47.44
N ALA A 2 -36.61 23.84 -47.13
CA ALA A 2 -35.98 24.42 -45.93
C ALA A 2 -36.47 23.81 -44.59
N LEU A 3 -37.77 23.57 -44.44
CA LEU A 3 -38.35 22.94 -43.23
C LEU A 3 -37.82 21.52 -42.99
N HIS A 4 -37.66 20.75 -44.07
CA HIS A 4 -37.18 19.38 -44.01
C HIS A 4 -35.69 19.32 -43.65
N LEU A 5 -34.91 20.29 -44.10
CA LEU A 5 -33.50 20.44 -43.75
C LEU A 5 -33.33 20.79 -42.25
N CYS A 6 -34.21 21.64 -41.73
CA CYS A 6 -34.20 22.05 -40.32
C CYS A 6 -34.52 20.89 -39.37
N LEU A 7 -35.49 20.04 -39.73
CA LEU A 7 -35.84 18.84 -38.96
C LEU A 7 -34.69 17.82 -38.89
N VAL A 8 -33.96 17.64 -39.99
CA VAL A 8 -32.79 16.74 -40.04
C VAL A 8 -31.65 17.26 -39.18
N LEU A 9 -31.37 18.56 -39.22
CA LEU A 9 -30.35 19.20 -38.37
C LEU A 9 -30.70 19.05 -36.88
N LEU A 10 -31.97 19.20 -36.50
CA LEU A 10 -32.41 19.05 -35.12
C LEU A 10 -32.18 17.63 -34.59
N GLN A 11 -32.46 16.61 -35.42
CA GLN A 11 -32.25 15.20 -35.06
C GLN A 11 -30.77 14.87 -34.87
N ILE A 12 -29.89 15.44 -35.70
CA ILE A 12 -28.43 15.27 -35.59
C ILE A 12 -27.92 15.89 -34.28
N ILE A 13 -28.37 17.10 -33.93
CA ILE A 13 -27.98 17.79 -32.70
C ILE A 13 -28.37 16.96 -31.45
N VAL A 14 -29.59 16.42 -31.43
CA VAL A 14 -30.06 15.55 -30.33
C VAL A 14 -29.25 14.26 -30.22
N LEU A 15 -28.80 13.70 -31.36
CA LEU A 15 -27.95 12.49 -31.36
C LEU A 15 -26.54 12.74 -30.77
N HIS A 16 -26.04 13.97 -30.86
CA HIS A 16 -24.72 14.37 -30.34
C HIS A 16 -24.77 14.91 -28.91
N LEU A 17 -25.94 15.29 -28.42
CA LEU A 17 -26.16 15.65 -27.02
C LEU A 17 -26.23 14.37 -26.17
N ARG A 18 -25.09 13.73 -25.93
CA ARG A 18 -25.01 12.73 -24.86
C ARG A 18 -25.11 13.45 -23.51
N PRO A 19 -25.96 13.00 -22.58
CA PRO A 19 -25.90 13.52 -21.22
C PRO A 19 -24.51 13.24 -20.68
N ILE A 20 -23.79 14.29 -20.30
CA ILE A 20 -22.58 14.15 -19.50
C ILE A 20 -23.08 13.58 -18.17
N LYS A 21 -22.88 12.27 -17.94
CA LYS A 21 -22.94 11.75 -16.59
C LYS A 21 -21.79 12.42 -15.85
N ALA A 22 -22.10 13.45 -15.09
CA ALA A 22 -21.23 13.89 -14.02
C ALA A 22 -21.00 12.64 -13.16
N SER A 23 -19.80 12.06 -13.23
CA SER A 23 -19.37 11.13 -12.21
C SER A 23 -19.43 11.94 -10.93
N GLU A 24 -20.39 11.63 -10.07
CA GLU A 24 -20.35 12.02 -8.67
C GLU A 24 -19.04 11.43 -8.15
N ARG A 25 -17.94 12.21 -8.23
CA ARG A 25 -16.73 11.92 -7.48
C ARG A 25 -17.16 12.09 -6.05
N PHE A 26 -17.57 10.98 -5.43
CA PHE A 26 -17.66 10.91 -3.99
C PHE A 26 -16.33 11.44 -3.45
N PRO A 27 -16.36 12.39 -2.50
CA PRO A 27 -15.14 12.89 -1.91
C PRO A 27 -14.36 11.69 -1.35
N CYS A 28 -13.08 11.62 -1.69
CA CYS A 28 -12.22 10.53 -1.25
C CYS A 28 -12.17 10.50 0.28
N PRO A 29 -12.33 9.34 0.93
CA PRO A 29 -12.22 9.24 2.38
C PRO A 29 -10.82 9.70 2.83
N THR A 30 -10.80 10.62 3.78
CA THR A 30 -9.57 11.21 4.31
C THR A 30 -9.12 10.59 5.62
N GLU A 31 -9.87 9.63 6.16
CA GLU A 31 -9.57 9.00 7.44
C GLU A 31 -9.99 7.53 7.46
N CYS A 32 -9.26 6.72 8.24
CA CYS A 32 -9.64 5.36 8.58
C CYS A 32 -9.21 5.06 10.02
N GLY A 33 -10.18 5.01 10.93
CA GLY A 33 -9.90 4.91 12.37
C GLY A 33 -9.12 6.13 12.83
N ASN A 34 -7.88 5.92 13.26
CA ASN A 34 -6.99 6.98 13.75
C ASN A 34 -5.97 7.46 12.69
N VAL A 35 -6.04 6.95 11.46
CA VAL A 35 -5.10 7.27 10.39
C VAL A 35 -5.70 8.35 9.49
N SER A 36 -5.01 9.48 9.36
CA SER A 36 -5.32 10.49 8.34
C SER A 36 -4.70 10.09 6.99
N ILE A 37 -5.51 10.10 5.94
CA ILE A 37 -5.17 9.64 4.61
C ILE A 37 -5.18 10.83 3.67
N SER A 38 -4.04 11.04 3.03
CA SER A 38 -3.83 12.11 2.06
C SER A 38 -3.14 11.56 0.83
N TYR A 39 -3.38 12.23 -0.30
CA TYR A 39 -2.72 11.92 -1.56
C TYR A 39 -1.18 11.92 -1.36
N PRO A 40 -0.44 10.92 -1.87
CA PRO A 40 -0.82 9.95 -2.91
C PRO A 40 -1.63 8.73 -2.45
N PHE A 41 -1.85 8.55 -1.15
CA PHE A 41 -2.63 7.46 -0.58
C PHE A 41 -4.13 7.73 -0.66
N GLY A 42 -4.94 6.67 -0.76
CA GLY A 42 -6.39 6.84 -0.82
C GLY A 42 -7.18 5.55 -0.66
N ILE A 43 -8.45 5.71 -0.26
CA ILE A 43 -9.42 4.62 -0.14
C ILE A 43 -10.40 4.70 -1.29
N GLY A 44 -10.57 3.60 -2.02
CA GLY A 44 -11.50 3.51 -3.14
C GLY A 44 -10.89 3.93 -4.48
N GLU A 45 -11.54 3.48 -5.55
CA GLU A 45 -11.07 3.71 -6.92
C GLU A 45 -11.04 5.22 -7.25
N GLY A 46 -9.94 5.68 -7.84
CA GLY A 46 -9.75 7.08 -8.22
C GLY A 46 -9.27 8.00 -7.10
N CYS A 47 -8.99 7.47 -5.90
CA CYS A 47 -8.56 8.26 -4.73
C CYS A 47 -7.05 8.16 -4.41
N TYR A 48 -6.32 7.27 -5.06
CA TYR A 48 -4.88 7.06 -4.89
C TYR A 48 -4.14 7.30 -6.22
N PHE A 49 -2.84 7.60 -6.13
CA PHE A 49 -2.01 7.84 -7.33
C PHE A 49 -1.89 6.59 -8.22
N ASP A 50 -1.56 5.45 -7.62
CA ASP A 50 -1.51 4.15 -8.27
C ASP A 50 -1.88 3.03 -7.28
N LYS A 51 -1.91 1.78 -7.76
CA LYS A 51 -2.27 0.61 -6.95
C LYS A 51 -1.34 0.35 -5.76
N GLY A 52 -0.10 0.83 -5.78
CA GLY A 52 0.82 0.76 -4.65
C GLY A 52 0.43 1.67 -3.47
N TYR A 53 -0.33 2.73 -3.73
CA TYR A 53 -0.81 3.70 -2.74
C TYR A 53 -2.26 3.45 -2.28
N GLU A 54 -2.89 2.37 -2.74
CA GLU A 54 -4.22 1.96 -2.27
C GLU A 54 -4.20 1.71 -0.77
N VAL A 55 -5.23 2.17 -0.06
CA VAL A 55 -5.48 1.88 1.36
C VAL A 55 -6.81 1.15 1.49
N ILE A 56 -6.80 0.04 2.22
CA ILE A 56 -8.01 -0.69 2.59
C ILE A 56 -8.37 -0.31 4.01
N CYS A 57 -9.57 0.23 4.22
CA CYS A 57 -10.13 0.45 5.55
C CYS A 57 -10.99 -0.76 5.95
N ASP A 58 -10.55 -1.48 6.97
CA ASP A 58 -11.24 -2.65 7.50
C ASP A 58 -12.13 -2.24 8.69
N HIS A 59 -13.44 -2.45 8.56
CA HIS A 59 -14.44 -2.12 9.56
C HIS A 59 -14.92 -3.34 10.38
N SER A 60 -14.23 -4.49 10.28
CA SER A 60 -14.61 -5.71 10.99
C SER A 60 -14.37 -5.65 12.51
N SER A 61 -13.51 -4.75 12.98
CA SER A 61 -13.25 -4.47 14.39
C SER A 61 -13.94 -3.19 14.85
N GLY A 62 -14.11 -3.02 16.18
CA GLY A 62 -14.80 -1.86 16.76
C GLY A 62 -14.25 -0.51 16.26
N THR A 63 -12.92 -0.33 16.25
CA THR A 63 -12.28 0.80 15.57
C THR A 63 -11.80 0.33 14.19
N PRO A 64 -12.11 1.06 13.10
CA PRO A 64 -11.61 0.73 11.77
C PRO A 64 -10.09 0.75 11.70
N LYS A 65 -9.50 -0.13 10.88
CA LYS A 65 -8.05 -0.26 10.72
C LYS A 65 -7.65 -0.10 9.26
N ALA A 66 -6.62 0.71 9.03
CA ALA A 66 -6.07 0.94 7.70
C ALA A 66 -5.02 -0.12 7.34
N PHE A 67 -5.00 -0.58 6.10
CA PHE A 67 -4.04 -1.57 5.60
C PHE A 67 -3.51 -1.20 4.22
N LEU A 68 -2.25 -1.53 3.97
CA LEU A 68 -1.60 -1.40 2.66
C LEU A 68 -1.59 -2.74 1.92
N PRO A 69 -2.50 -2.98 0.96
CA PRO A 69 -2.55 -4.23 0.20
C PRO A 69 -1.27 -4.48 -0.61
N GLY A 70 -0.63 -3.42 -1.13
CA GLY A 70 0.59 -3.52 -1.94
C GLY A 70 1.80 -4.12 -1.22
N VAL A 71 1.80 -4.16 0.11
CA VAL A 71 2.89 -4.70 0.94
C VAL A 71 2.38 -5.77 1.90
N ASN A 72 1.77 -6.84 1.38
CA ASN A 72 1.29 -7.97 2.18
C ASN A 72 0.25 -7.58 3.26
N ARG A 73 -0.62 -6.61 2.96
CA ARG A 73 -1.71 -6.16 3.84
C ARG A 73 -1.21 -5.76 5.25
N LEU A 74 -0.07 -5.07 5.32
CA LEU A 74 0.43 -4.53 6.59
C LEU A 74 -0.50 -3.44 7.12
N GLU A 75 -0.71 -3.44 8.43
CA GLU A 75 -1.50 -2.41 9.12
C GLU A 75 -0.77 -1.07 9.02
N LEU A 76 -1.43 -0.11 8.39
CA LEU A 76 -0.99 1.27 8.28
C LEU A 76 -1.30 1.96 9.61
N VAL A 77 -0.25 2.45 10.27
CA VAL A 77 -0.34 3.11 11.57
C VAL A 77 -0.40 4.62 11.39
N ASP A 78 0.42 5.15 10.48
CA ASP A 78 0.53 6.60 10.27
C ASP A 78 1.17 6.94 8.93
N ILE A 79 0.78 8.09 8.36
CA ILE A 79 1.40 8.70 7.20
C ILE A 79 2.08 9.99 7.66
N LEU A 80 3.41 9.94 7.73
CA LEU A 80 4.23 11.07 8.13
C LEU A 80 4.60 11.88 6.89
N SER A 81 3.94 13.02 6.71
CA SER A 81 4.28 13.99 5.68
C SER A 81 4.81 15.26 6.33
N ASN A 82 6.13 15.48 6.23
CA ASN A 82 6.75 16.76 6.56
C ASN A 82 7.52 17.30 5.34
N ASP A 83 7.91 18.57 5.37
CA ASP A 83 8.49 19.30 4.21
C ASP A 83 9.74 18.67 3.58
N SER A 84 10.35 17.67 4.22
CA SER A 84 11.58 17.04 3.74
C SER A 84 11.49 15.53 3.52
N ARG A 85 10.52 14.82 4.13
CA ARG A 85 10.39 13.35 4.02
C ARG A 85 8.94 12.92 4.17
N ALA A 86 8.42 12.22 3.16
CA ALA A 86 7.21 11.42 3.28
C ALA A 86 7.60 10.00 3.73
N ALA A 87 7.08 9.55 4.87
CA ALA A 87 7.31 8.22 5.39
C ALA A 87 6.00 7.58 5.84
N VAL A 88 5.97 6.25 5.83
CA VAL A 88 4.80 5.49 6.26
C VAL A 88 5.21 4.59 7.41
N ARG A 89 4.42 4.59 8.49
CA ARG A 89 4.62 3.70 9.62
C ARG A 89 3.64 2.55 9.51
N VAL A 90 4.17 1.34 9.59
CA VAL A 90 3.39 0.10 9.50
C VAL A 90 3.72 -0.82 10.66
N ASN A 91 2.76 -1.66 11.04
CA ASN A 91 2.98 -2.71 12.03
C ASN A 91 3.52 -3.96 11.34
N VAL A 92 4.79 -4.30 11.60
CA VAL A 92 5.43 -5.52 11.07
C VAL A 92 5.46 -6.59 12.17
N PRO A 93 4.90 -7.79 11.94
CA PRO A 93 4.91 -8.83 12.96
C PRO A 93 6.32 -9.34 13.25
N ALA A 94 6.60 -9.64 14.52
CA ALA A 94 7.81 -10.34 14.92
C ALA A 94 7.78 -11.77 14.36
N ILE A 95 8.87 -12.18 13.72
CA ILE A 95 8.96 -13.51 13.09
C ILE A 95 9.73 -14.43 14.01
N PHE A 96 9.10 -15.55 14.38
CA PHE A 96 9.70 -16.56 15.24
C PHE A 96 10.13 -17.77 14.42
N LEU A 97 11.38 -18.16 14.56
CA LEU A 97 11.92 -19.39 13.97
C LEU A 97 12.01 -20.45 15.05
N ASN A 98 11.17 -21.49 14.94
CA ASN A 98 11.31 -22.68 15.77
C ASN A 98 12.26 -23.69 15.09
N SER A 99 13.33 -24.08 15.77
CA SER A 99 14.30 -25.05 15.27
C SER A 99 13.98 -26.44 15.83
N SER A 100 12.90 -27.07 15.37
CA SER A 100 12.51 -28.40 15.87
C SER A 100 13.18 -29.59 15.16
N SER A 101 14.03 -29.39 14.15
CA SER A 101 14.74 -30.52 13.53
C SER A 101 16.10 -30.13 12.96
N LYS A 102 17.09 -30.97 13.30
CA LYS A 102 18.46 -30.90 12.79
C LYS A 102 18.42 -30.95 11.26
N ARG A 103 18.96 -29.91 10.61
CA ARG A 103 19.41 -29.81 9.20
C ARG A 103 18.56 -29.01 8.20
N THR A 104 17.43 -28.41 8.59
CA THR A 104 16.72 -27.50 7.66
C THR A 104 17.07 -26.05 7.98
N SER A 105 17.67 -25.34 7.03
CA SER A 105 17.83 -23.87 7.11
C SER A 105 16.43 -23.25 7.06
N ASN A 106 15.82 -22.99 8.21
CA ASN A 106 14.52 -22.32 8.27
C ASN A 106 14.71 -20.85 7.89
N ILE A 107 14.31 -20.48 6.68
CA ILE A 107 14.35 -19.10 6.19
C ILE A 107 13.02 -18.44 6.53
N ALA A 108 13.03 -17.57 7.54
CA ALA A 108 11.94 -16.63 7.78
C ALA A 108 11.98 -15.54 6.70
N LYS A 109 10.92 -15.40 5.91
CA LYS A 109 10.75 -14.26 5.01
C LYS A 109 9.98 -13.16 5.73
N SER A 110 10.57 -11.97 5.78
CA SER A 110 9.92 -10.77 6.27
C SER A 110 9.11 -10.10 5.14
N VAL A 111 8.90 -8.80 5.25
CA VAL A 111 8.20 -7.98 4.27
C VAL A 111 8.99 -7.94 2.96
N ASN A 112 8.31 -8.23 1.85
CA ASN A 112 8.85 -8.05 0.51
C ASN A 112 8.38 -6.70 -0.04
N LEU A 113 9.32 -5.78 -0.26
CA LEU A 113 9.05 -4.46 -0.86
C LEU A 113 9.41 -4.42 -2.36
N SER A 114 9.93 -5.51 -2.93
CA SER A 114 10.31 -5.56 -4.35
C SER A 114 9.09 -5.30 -5.23
N GLY A 115 9.20 -4.33 -6.13
CA GLY A 115 8.12 -3.94 -7.04
C GLY A 115 7.06 -3.03 -6.41
N THR A 116 7.25 -2.62 -5.16
CA THR A 116 6.39 -1.62 -4.47
C THR A 116 7.06 -0.25 -4.47
N PRO A 117 6.32 0.86 -4.31
CA PRO A 117 6.91 2.20 -4.24
C PRO A 117 7.62 2.49 -2.90
N PHE A 118 7.71 1.50 -2.01
CA PHE A 118 8.21 1.69 -0.64
C PHE A 118 9.63 1.15 -0.49
N CYS A 119 10.39 1.79 0.41
CA CYS A 119 11.70 1.34 0.87
C CYS A 119 11.78 1.49 2.39
N PHE A 120 12.64 0.70 3.04
CA PHE A 120 12.86 0.87 4.47
C PHE A 120 13.59 2.19 4.74
N SER A 121 13.08 2.97 5.71
CA SER A 121 13.79 4.15 6.20
C SER A 121 15.10 3.75 6.87
N THR A 122 16.13 4.58 6.71
CA THR A 122 17.40 4.49 7.44
C THR A 122 17.25 4.66 8.94
N ASP A 123 16.11 5.19 9.40
CA ASP A 123 15.80 5.38 10.83
C ASP A 123 15.35 4.08 11.51
N ASN A 124 15.04 3.04 10.72
CA ASN A 124 14.63 1.76 11.25
C ASN A 124 15.82 0.98 11.81
N LYS A 125 15.59 0.28 12.92
CA LYS A 125 16.55 -0.66 13.51
C LYS A 125 15.97 -2.06 13.43
N PHE A 126 16.69 -2.97 12.76
CA PHE A 126 16.33 -4.37 12.69
C PHE A 126 17.16 -5.16 13.68
N ALA A 127 16.52 -6.03 14.45
CA ALA A 127 17.17 -6.88 15.44
C ALA A 127 16.71 -8.33 15.27
N ALA A 128 17.64 -9.26 15.48
CA ALA A 128 17.36 -10.68 15.50
C ALA A 128 18.02 -11.28 16.75
N ILE A 129 17.24 -11.97 17.57
CA ILE A 129 17.68 -12.53 18.85
C ILE A 129 17.62 -14.06 18.81
N GLY A 130 18.76 -14.72 19.05
CA GLY A 130 18.89 -16.17 19.04
C GLY A 130 20.28 -16.64 18.64
N CYS A 131 20.51 -17.95 18.62
CA CYS A 131 21.83 -18.55 18.35
C CYS A 131 21.94 -19.12 16.95
N LYS A 132 23.12 -18.92 16.33
CA LYS A 132 23.40 -19.33 14.93
C LYS A 132 22.37 -18.77 13.95
N MET A 133 21.92 -17.54 14.20
CA MET A 133 20.93 -16.88 13.37
C MET A 133 21.58 -15.91 12.40
N ARG A 134 20.97 -15.80 11.23
CA ARG A 134 21.41 -14.92 10.16
C ARG A 134 20.26 -14.01 9.75
N TYR A 135 20.49 -12.71 9.83
CA TYR A 135 19.61 -11.71 9.25
C TYR A 135 20.25 -11.15 7.98
N HIS A 136 19.44 -10.94 6.96
CA HIS A 136 19.86 -10.40 5.68
C HIS A 136 18.78 -9.46 5.14
N GLN A 137 19.20 -8.28 4.72
CA GLN A 137 18.42 -7.39 3.86
C GLN A 137 18.91 -7.58 2.42
N GLY A 138 18.01 -7.93 1.51
CA GLY A 138 18.38 -8.32 0.16
C GLY A 138 17.19 -8.45 -0.79
N ASN A 139 17.48 -8.45 -2.09
CA ASN A 139 16.53 -8.87 -3.11
C ASN A 139 16.97 -10.22 -3.69
N GLY A 140 16.30 -11.30 -3.30
CA GLY A 140 16.63 -12.66 -3.73
C GLY A 140 18.06 -13.06 -3.36
N SER A 141 18.96 -13.08 -4.35
CA SER A 141 20.38 -13.41 -4.21
C SER A 141 21.29 -12.21 -3.93
N SER A 142 20.80 -10.97 -4.07
CA SER A 142 21.57 -9.75 -3.76
C SER A 142 21.47 -9.42 -2.28
N LEU A 143 22.62 -9.32 -1.61
CA LEU A 143 22.75 -9.08 -0.18
C LEU A 143 23.27 -7.65 0.01
N PHE A 144 22.49 -6.79 0.66
CA PHE A 144 22.85 -5.39 0.90
C PHE A 144 23.42 -5.19 2.31
N ASP A 145 22.84 -5.88 3.31
CA ASP A 145 23.27 -5.77 4.71
C ASP A 145 22.83 -7.02 5.50
N GLY A 146 23.46 -7.28 6.65
CA GLY A 146 23.10 -8.42 7.48
C GLY A 146 23.90 -8.58 8.77
N CYS A 147 23.37 -9.41 9.67
CA CYS A 147 23.98 -9.73 10.97
C CYS A 147 24.02 -11.23 11.18
N LEU A 148 25.05 -11.71 11.88
CA LEU A 148 25.20 -13.10 12.31
C LEU A 148 25.32 -13.14 13.83
N SER A 149 24.44 -13.90 14.49
CA SER A 149 24.55 -14.18 15.92
C SER A 149 25.22 -15.54 16.15
N ILE A 150 26.33 -15.55 16.89
CA ILE A 150 27.08 -16.74 17.28
C ILE A 150 26.99 -16.87 18.81
N CYS A 151 26.60 -18.04 19.30
CA CYS A 151 26.58 -18.37 20.73
C CYS A 151 27.57 -19.49 21.02
N THR A 152 28.20 -19.44 22.19
CA THR A 152 29.12 -20.45 22.75
C THR A 152 28.47 -21.25 23.85
#